data_AF-A0A396CSX5-F1
#
_entry.id   AF-A0A396CSX5-F1
#
_cell.length_a   1.000
_cell.length_b   1.000
_cell.length_c   1.000
_cell.angle_alpha   90.00
_cell.angle_beta   90.00
_cell.angle_gamma   90.00
#
_symmetry.space_group_name_H-M   'P 1'
#
loop_
_entity.id
_entity.type
_entity.pdbx_description
1 polymer ?
#
loop_
_entity_poly.entity_id
_entity_poly.type
_entity_poly.pdbx_seq_one_letter_code
_entity_poly.pdbx_strand_id
1 'polypeptide(L)'
;MVSPGAGLSAVAIVGPTAVGKSDVADRLAARLSSEVLSCDAMQIYRGMDIGTAKMVPDECTAPLRLVDIVEPGVAYSAALYQADARAHVERLLGSGCLPVFCGGTGLYLKAALDEMDFPSGELEDDRRAGYQELAERIGEEELHALLAERDPESAAVIHPHNVRRVIRALEMHDDGVSYAQQKSQFSVPHEHYHALWFGLTRNREVLYERINQRVDLMFEQGLVDEVRGLMGQGLGDALTSMQAIGYKEIIDAFNGVMSMDEARELIKMRSRRYAKRQLSWFKRDDRIVWFDMDECTIDEVVEDILHRIEAA
;
A
#
# COMPACT_ATOMS: atom_id res chain seq x y z
N MET A 1 -1.54 30.69 1.05
CA MET A 1 -1.04 31.52 -0.08
C MET A 1 -0.59 30.56 -1.15
N VAL A 2 -1.38 30.39 -2.21
CA VAL A 2 -1.00 29.59 -3.38
C VAL A 2 -0.30 30.56 -4.34
N SER A 3 0.99 30.34 -4.57
CA SER A 3 1.78 31.13 -5.53
C SER A 3 1.68 30.54 -6.94
N PRO A 4 1.89 31.35 -7.99
CA PRO A 4 1.42 31.10 -9.35
C PRO A 4 2.38 30.23 -10.18
N GLY A 5 1.79 29.35 -10.99
CA GLY A 5 2.45 28.43 -11.91
C GLY A 5 2.67 27.06 -11.28
N ALA A 6 1.63 26.24 -11.16
CA ALA A 6 1.73 24.91 -10.54
C ALA A 6 2.53 23.97 -11.46
N GLY A 7 3.85 24.11 -11.42
CA GLY A 7 4.76 23.17 -12.04
C GLY A 7 4.53 21.77 -11.45
N LEU A 8 4.88 20.78 -12.24
CA LEU A 8 4.79 19.39 -11.84
C LEU A 8 5.49 19.16 -10.48
N SER A 9 4.76 18.58 -9.53
CA SER A 9 5.19 18.43 -8.13
C SER A 9 5.55 16.99 -7.77
N ALA A 10 5.06 16.00 -8.52
CA ALA A 10 5.42 14.60 -8.34
C ALA A 10 5.14 13.75 -9.58
N VAL A 11 5.77 12.57 -9.63
CA VAL A 11 5.45 11.51 -10.60
C VAL A 11 5.12 10.24 -9.83
N ALA A 12 4.03 9.55 -10.19
CA ALA A 12 3.61 8.31 -9.53
C ALA A 12 3.69 7.13 -10.50
N ILE A 13 4.52 6.13 -10.17
CA ILE A 13 4.62 4.85 -10.87
C ILE A 13 3.82 3.80 -10.08
N VAL A 14 2.71 3.36 -10.65
CA VAL A 14 1.70 2.54 -9.98
C VAL A 14 1.39 1.26 -10.76
N GLY A 15 0.66 0.33 -10.13
CA GLY A 15 0.35 -0.97 -10.72
C GLY A 15 0.54 -2.16 -9.79
N PRO A 16 0.17 -3.38 -10.23
CA PRO A 16 0.19 -4.56 -9.40
C PRO A 16 1.61 -5.00 -9.03
N THR A 17 1.74 -5.78 -7.97
CA THR A 17 3.01 -6.41 -7.61
C THR A 17 3.57 -7.28 -8.76
N ALA A 18 4.91 -7.37 -8.87
CA ALA A 18 5.64 -8.09 -9.93
C ALA A 18 5.53 -7.55 -11.37
N VAL A 19 4.90 -6.38 -11.59
CA VAL A 19 4.73 -5.81 -12.94
C VAL A 19 5.99 -5.09 -13.49
N GLY A 20 6.91 -4.66 -12.62
CA GLY A 20 8.14 -3.94 -12.98
C GLY A 20 8.23 -2.47 -12.50
N LYS A 21 7.38 -2.05 -11.55
CA LYS A 21 7.34 -0.65 -11.06
C LYS A 21 8.67 -0.16 -10.51
N SER A 22 9.30 -0.99 -9.68
CA SER A 22 10.51 -0.59 -8.98
C SER A 22 11.64 -0.26 -9.95
N ASP A 23 11.81 -1.06 -11.00
CA ASP A 23 12.82 -0.83 -12.04
C ASP A 23 12.56 0.46 -12.84
N VAL A 24 11.29 0.71 -13.21
CA VAL A 24 10.89 1.95 -13.91
C VAL A 24 11.12 3.16 -13.01
N ALA A 25 10.72 3.08 -11.74
CA ALA A 25 10.86 4.18 -10.80
C ALA A 25 12.32 4.49 -10.46
N ASP A 26 13.15 3.47 -10.24
CA ASP A 26 14.59 3.63 -9.96
C ASP A 26 15.31 4.29 -11.14
N ARG A 27 15.10 3.77 -12.36
CA ARG A 27 15.70 4.36 -13.57
C ARG A 27 15.21 5.77 -13.83
N LEU A 28 13.90 6.03 -13.69
CA LEU A 28 13.34 7.36 -13.86
C LEU A 28 13.93 8.35 -12.84
N ALA A 29 13.96 7.99 -11.56
CA ALA A 29 14.51 8.84 -10.52
C ALA A 29 16.01 9.12 -10.74
N ALA A 30 16.78 8.13 -11.17
CA ALA A 30 18.19 8.30 -11.52
C ALA A 30 18.36 9.30 -12.69
N ARG A 31 17.54 9.21 -13.74
CA ARG A 31 17.56 10.14 -14.88
C ARG A 31 17.17 11.56 -14.48
N LEU A 32 16.26 11.70 -13.52
CA LEU A 32 15.85 12.99 -12.94
C LEU A 32 16.79 13.52 -11.86
N SER A 33 17.85 12.77 -11.49
CA SER A 33 18.71 13.08 -10.33
C SER A 33 17.88 13.34 -9.06
N SER A 34 16.90 12.46 -8.82
CA SER A 34 15.92 12.56 -7.75
C SER A 34 15.86 11.28 -6.92
N GLU A 35 14.85 11.16 -6.06
CA GLU A 35 14.66 10.07 -5.12
C GLU A 35 13.35 9.32 -5.39
N VAL A 36 13.37 8.01 -5.09
CA VAL A 36 12.17 7.17 -5.10
C VAL A 36 11.53 7.19 -3.70
N LEU A 37 10.24 7.53 -3.63
CA LEU A 37 9.44 7.42 -2.42
C LEU A 37 8.61 6.14 -2.49
N SER A 38 8.95 5.14 -1.67
CA SER A 38 8.19 3.88 -1.63
C SER A 38 6.79 4.12 -1.08
N CYS A 39 5.79 3.58 -1.78
CA CYS A 39 4.40 3.63 -1.39
C CYS A 39 3.83 2.21 -1.22
N ASP A 40 4.42 1.47 -0.28
CA ASP A 40 4.03 0.13 0.08
C ASP A 40 3.79 0.01 1.60
N ALA A 41 2.62 -0.50 1.98
CA ALA A 41 2.22 -0.60 3.39
C ALA A 41 3.09 -1.58 4.20
N MET A 42 3.86 -2.45 3.56
CA MET A 42 4.67 -3.46 4.23
C MET A 42 6.18 -3.15 4.16
N GLN A 43 6.66 -2.44 3.12
CA GLN A 43 8.09 -2.10 3.00
C GLN A 43 8.56 -1.05 4.02
N ILE A 44 7.66 -0.41 4.73
CA ILE A 44 7.96 0.50 5.84
C ILE A 44 8.57 -0.22 7.07
N TYR A 45 8.37 -1.54 7.21
CA TYR A 45 8.76 -2.29 8.41
C TYR A 45 10.18 -2.85 8.33
N ARG A 46 11.02 -2.52 9.30
CA ARG A 46 12.40 -3.02 9.41
C ARG A 46 12.47 -4.54 9.50
N GLY A 47 13.44 -5.14 8.80
CA GLY A 47 13.70 -6.59 8.85
C GLY A 47 12.64 -7.45 8.16
N MET A 48 11.64 -6.83 7.53
CA MET A 48 10.65 -7.50 6.68
C MET A 48 11.01 -7.29 5.20
N ASP A 49 12.09 -7.90 4.71
CA ASP A 49 12.75 -7.51 3.45
C ASP A 49 12.35 -8.42 2.29
N ILE A 50 12.61 -9.73 2.42
CA ILE A 50 12.37 -10.74 1.40
C ILE A 50 10.87 -10.86 1.14
N GLY A 51 10.07 -11.03 2.21
CA GLY A 51 8.63 -11.25 2.07
C GLY A 51 7.85 -10.06 1.50
N THR A 52 8.44 -8.85 1.56
CA THR A 52 7.81 -7.62 1.05
C THR A 52 8.42 -7.16 -0.28
N ALA A 53 9.35 -7.95 -0.84
CA ALA A 53 10.06 -7.65 -2.07
C ALA A 53 10.72 -6.25 -2.05
N LYS A 54 11.35 -5.88 -0.93
CA LYS A 54 12.17 -4.66 -0.89
C LYS A 54 13.32 -4.77 -1.88
N MET A 55 13.64 -3.65 -2.52
CA MET A 55 14.88 -3.56 -3.26
C MET A 55 16.04 -3.48 -2.27
N VAL A 56 17.12 -4.20 -2.56
CA VAL A 56 18.35 -4.08 -1.79
C VAL A 56 18.96 -2.70 -2.09
N PRO A 57 19.34 -1.89 -1.09
CA PRO A 57 19.85 -0.54 -1.33
C PRO A 57 21.02 -0.45 -2.31
N ASP A 58 21.91 -1.45 -2.30
CA ASP A 58 23.07 -1.53 -3.21
C ASP A 58 22.69 -1.82 -4.67
N GLU A 59 21.46 -2.30 -4.91
CA GLU A 59 20.91 -2.54 -6.24
C GLU A 59 20.11 -1.34 -6.78
N CYS A 60 19.81 -0.35 -5.93
CA CYS A 60 19.12 0.88 -6.33
C CYS A 60 20.11 1.91 -6.89
N THR A 61 19.78 2.47 -8.05
CA THR A 61 20.55 3.59 -8.63
C THR A 61 20.18 4.92 -7.96
N ALA A 62 18.90 5.08 -7.59
CA ALA A 62 18.38 6.26 -6.92
C ALA A 62 18.14 6.01 -5.42
N PRO A 63 18.25 7.03 -4.56
CA PRO A 63 17.93 6.86 -3.15
C PRO A 63 16.47 6.45 -2.95
N LEU A 64 16.26 5.37 -2.21
CA LEU A 64 14.94 4.89 -1.81
C LEU A 64 14.58 5.42 -0.41
N ARG A 65 13.38 6.01 -0.27
CA ARG A 65 12.83 6.55 0.97
C ARG A 65 11.53 5.87 1.34
N LEU A 66 11.06 6.11 2.57
CA LEU A 66 9.83 5.53 3.14
C LEU A 66 9.87 4.00 3.16
N VAL A 67 11.07 3.45 3.37
CA VAL A 67 11.33 2.04 3.65
C VAL A 67 12.08 1.96 4.97
N ASP A 68 11.84 0.89 5.74
CA ASP A 68 12.52 0.69 7.03
C ASP A 68 12.39 1.90 7.97
N ILE A 69 11.21 2.49 8.05
CA ILE A 69 10.93 3.66 8.91
C ILE A 69 10.19 3.27 10.18
N VAL A 70 9.68 2.04 10.28
CA VAL A 70 8.85 1.55 11.39
C VAL A 70 9.35 0.18 11.86
N GLU A 71 9.29 -0.11 13.17
CA GLU A 71 9.57 -1.45 13.71
C GLU A 71 8.37 -2.39 13.50
N PRO A 72 8.57 -3.69 13.23
CA PRO A 72 7.46 -4.63 13.16
C PRO A 72 6.61 -4.62 14.44
N GLY A 73 5.29 -4.64 14.27
CA GLY A 73 4.33 -4.59 15.38
C GLY A 73 3.94 -3.19 15.84
N VAL A 74 4.65 -2.15 15.39
CA VAL A 74 4.20 -0.77 15.56
C VAL A 74 3.15 -0.45 14.49
N ALA A 75 1.98 0.03 14.90
CA ALA A 75 0.92 0.38 13.97
C ALA A 75 1.32 1.57 13.08
N TYR A 76 0.98 1.51 11.79
CA TYR A 76 1.22 2.60 10.84
C TYR A 76 0.00 2.85 9.94
N SER A 77 -0.40 4.11 9.80
CA SER A 77 -1.63 4.51 9.10
C SER A 77 -1.35 5.32 7.83
N ALA A 78 -2.39 5.47 7.00
CA ALA A 78 -2.33 6.38 5.86
C ALA A 78 -2.13 7.85 6.27
N ALA A 79 -2.57 8.25 7.47
CA ALA A 79 -2.35 9.58 8.01
C ALA A 79 -0.88 9.83 8.37
N LEU A 80 -0.22 8.84 9.00
CA LEU A 80 1.23 8.90 9.25
C LEU A 80 2.01 8.91 7.93
N TYR A 81 1.65 8.03 6.99
CA TYR A 81 2.24 8.02 5.66
C TYR A 81 2.09 9.37 4.94
N GLN A 82 0.92 10.01 5.03
CA GLN A 82 0.68 11.33 4.46
C GLN A 82 1.68 12.36 5.01
N ALA A 83 1.84 12.42 6.33
CA ALA A 83 2.76 13.36 6.96
C ALA A 83 4.22 13.14 6.51
N ASP A 84 4.68 11.88 6.57
CA ASP A 84 6.06 11.53 6.22
C ASP A 84 6.32 11.75 4.73
N ALA A 85 5.43 11.29 3.85
CA ALA A 85 5.56 11.47 2.41
C ALA A 85 5.56 12.95 2.00
N ARG A 86 4.64 13.76 2.55
CA ARG A 86 4.58 15.20 2.26
C ARG A 86 5.86 15.91 2.72
N ALA A 87 6.42 15.54 3.88
CA ALA A 87 7.70 16.10 4.32
C ALA A 87 8.85 15.79 3.34
N HIS A 88 8.89 14.59 2.75
CA HIS A 88 9.85 14.26 1.70
C HIS A 88 9.61 15.04 0.40
N VAL A 89 8.35 15.20 -0.01
CA VAL A 89 7.99 15.99 -1.20
C VAL A 89 8.45 17.43 -1.04
N GLU A 90 8.11 18.10 0.07
CA GLU A 90 8.51 19.50 0.32
C GLU A 90 10.03 19.67 0.31
N ARG A 91 10.78 18.75 0.93
CA ARG A 91 12.26 18.79 0.92
C ARG A 91 12.83 18.67 -0.49
N LEU A 92 12.29 17.75 -1.30
CA LEU A 92 12.76 17.51 -2.66
C LEU A 92 12.44 18.68 -3.57
N LEU A 93 11.21 19.17 -3.53
CA LEU A 93 10.80 20.35 -4.30
C LEU A 93 11.58 21.60 -3.89
N GLY A 94 11.83 21.80 -2.59
CA GLY A 94 12.69 22.87 -2.08
C GLY A 94 14.14 22.80 -2.56
N SER A 95 14.58 21.63 -3.03
CA SER A 95 15.92 21.40 -3.61
C SER A 95 15.89 21.36 -5.15
N GLY A 96 14.73 21.59 -5.79
CA GLY A 96 14.56 21.51 -7.25
C GLY A 96 14.50 20.07 -7.80
N CYS A 97 14.29 19.06 -6.95
CA CYS A 97 14.19 17.66 -7.35
C CYS A 97 12.72 17.22 -7.41
N LEU A 98 12.32 16.57 -8.52
CA LEU A 98 10.96 16.07 -8.70
C LEU A 98 10.80 14.67 -8.07
N PRO A 99 10.02 14.48 -6.99
CA PRO A 99 9.88 13.18 -6.34
C PRO A 99 9.20 12.13 -7.23
N VAL A 100 9.72 10.90 -7.20
CA VAL A 100 9.14 9.74 -7.92
C VAL A 100 8.52 8.78 -6.91
N PHE A 101 7.21 8.70 -6.82
CA PHE A 101 6.51 7.70 -6.03
C PHE A 101 6.51 6.35 -6.74
N CYS A 102 6.78 5.27 -6.01
CA CYS A 102 6.69 3.90 -6.51
C CYS A 102 5.89 3.05 -5.55
N GLY A 103 4.76 2.50 -5.99
CA GLY A 103 4.05 1.59 -5.10
C GLY A 103 2.73 1.06 -5.61
N GLY A 104 2.17 0.13 -4.83
CA GLY A 104 0.89 -0.50 -5.13
C GLY A 104 -0.17 -0.27 -4.05
N THR A 105 0.14 0.52 -3.01
CA THR A 105 -0.82 0.85 -1.95
C THR A 105 -1.56 2.13 -2.32
N GLY A 106 -2.67 1.97 -3.07
CA GLY A 106 -3.40 3.11 -3.62
C GLY A 106 -3.95 4.10 -2.58
N LEU A 107 -4.25 3.66 -1.35
CA LEU A 107 -4.65 4.58 -0.27
C LEU A 107 -3.50 5.48 0.19
N TYR A 108 -2.27 4.95 0.27
CA TYR A 108 -1.09 5.73 0.66
C TYR A 108 -0.72 6.75 -0.43
N LEU A 109 -0.81 6.35 -1.70
CA LEU A 109 -0.60 7.27 -2.83
C LEU A 109 -1.59 8.43 -2.79
N LYS A 110 -2.89 8.13 -2.60
CA LYS A 110 -3.91 9.18 -2.44
C LYS A 110 -3.60 10.07 -1.23
N ALA A 111 -3.22 9.50 -0.09
CA ALA A 111 -2.90 10.28 1.10
C ALA A 111 -1.72 11.24 0.88
N ALA A 112 -0.70 10.79 0.13
CA ALA A 112 0.44 11.63 -0.21
C ALA A 112 0.12 12.73 -1.24
N LEU A 113 -0.67 12.42 -2.27
CA LEU A 113 -0.82 13.27 -3.47
C LEU A 113 -2.14 14.04 -3.55
N ASP A 114 -3.20 13.54 -2.92
CA ASP A 114 -4.53 14.15 -2.87
C ASP A 114 -4.81 14.75 -1.49
N GLU A 115 -5.76 15.67 -1.43
CA GLU A 115 -6.32 16.17 -0.18
C GLU A 115 -7.12 15.07 0.52
N MET A 116 -6.59 14.63 1.67
CA MET A 116 -7.24 13.66 2.53
C MET A 116 -7.21 14.15 3.98
N ASP A 117 -8.41 14.34 4.53
CA ASP A 117 -8.62 14.67 5.94
C ASP A 117 -8.95 13.42 6.75
N PHE A 118 -7.95 12.91 7.47
CA PHE A 118 -8.12 11.78 8.36
C PHE A 118 -8.58 12.31 9.73
N PRO A 119 -9.78 11.94 10.21
CA PRO A 119 -10.29 12.39 11.49
C PRO A 119 -9.34 11.92 12.59
N SER A 120 -9.26 12.72 13.65
CA SER A 120 -8.55 12.35 14.86
C SER A 120 -9.04 10.98 15.32
N GLY A 121 -8.11 10.05 15.44
CA GLY A 121 -8.34 8.73 15.99
C GLY A 121 -6.99 8.16 16.37
N GLU A 122 -6.87 7.69 17.60
CA GLU A 122 -5.67 6.99 18.03
C GLU A 122 -5.55 5.67 17.27
N LEU A 123 -4.32 5.25 16.98
CA LEU A 123 -4.06 3.95 16.36
C LEU A 123 -4.55 2.80 17.26
N GLU A 124 -4.55 3.05 18.58
CA GLU A 124 -4.98 2.19 19.67
C GLU A 124 -6.10 2.89 20.43
N ASP A 125 -7.31 2.84 19.89
CA ASP A 125 -8.51 3.34 20.56
C ASP A 125 -9.10 2.23 21.45
N ASP A 126 -9.25 2.45 22.75
CA ASP A 126 -9.86 1.49 23.69
C ASP A 126 -11.27 1.06 23.24
N ARG A 127 -11.99 1.92 22.52
CA ARG A 127 -13.30 1.58 21.93
C ARG A 127 -13.19 0.47 20.90
N ARG A 128 -12.06 0.38 20.18
CA ARG A 128 -11.80 -0.70 19.22
C ARG A 128 -11.87 -2.05 19.90
N ALA A 129 -11.18 -2.19 21.05
CA ALA A 129 -11.20 -3.43 21.81
C ALA A 129 -12.61 -3.77 22.26
N GLY A 130 -13.36 -2.77 22.77
CA GLY A 130 -14.77 -2.95 23.14
C GLY A 130 -15.66 -3.42 21.99
N TYR A 131 -15.50 -2.85 20.80
CA TYR A 131 -16.25 -3.28 19.61
C TYR A 131 -15.79 -4.63 19.06
N GLN A 132 -14.50 -4.96 19.20
CA GLN A 132 -13.95 -6.27 18.84
C GLN A 132 -14.56 -7.38 19.73
N GLU A 133 -14.56 -7.16 21.04
CA GLU A 133 -15.21 -8.08 22.01
C GLU A 133 -16.72 -8.18 21.76
N LEU A 134 -17.37 -7.05 21.42
CA LEU A 134 -18.77 -7.06 21.06
C LEU A 134 -19.01 -7.92 19.82
N ALA A 135 -18.22 -7.74 18.76
CA ALA A 135 -18.31 -8.52 17.52
C ALA A 135 -18.16 -10.03 17.77
N GLU A 136 -17.25 -10.43 18.65
CA GLU A 136 -17.05 -11.83 19.03
C GLU A 136 -18.26 -12.41 19.78
N ARG A 137 -18.94 -11.59 20.58
CA ARG A 137 -20.10 -12.01 21.38
C ARG A 137 -21.40 -12.07 20.58
N ILE A 138 -21.67 -11.08 19.73
CA ILE A 138 -22.96 -10.94 19.03
C ILE A 138 -22.90 -11.39 17.56
N GLY A 139 -21.69 -11.55 17.02
CA GLY A 139 -21.48 -11.86 15.62
C GLY A 139 -21.45 -10.62 14.72
N GLU A 140 -20.95 -10.81 13.50
CA GLU A 140 -20.73 -9.73 12.53
C GLU A 140 -22.02 -9.13 11.95
N GLU A 141 -23.08 -9.92 11.79
CA GLU A 141 -24.37 -9.44 11.28
C GLU A 141 -25.04 -8.51 12.29
N GLU A 142 -25.06 -8.87 13.57
CA GLU A 142 -25.63 -8.05 14.64
C GLU A 142 -24.81 -6.78 14.89
N LEU A 143 -23.49 -6.85 14.75
CA LEU A 143 -22.64 -5.65 14.80
C LEU A 143 -22.93 -4.71 13.62
N HIS A 144 -23.19 -5.25 12.43
CA HIS A 144 -23.61 -4.44 11.29
C HIS A 144 -25.01 -3.85 11.48
N ALA A 145 -25.94 -4.58 12.10
CA ALA A 145 -27.25 -4.05 12.47
C ALA A 145 -27.13 -2.88 13.47
N LEU A 146 -26.21 -2.97 14.44
CA LEU A 146 -25.88 -1.85 15.34
C LEU A 146 -25.36 -0.63 14.56
N LEU A 147 -24.50 -0.85 13.56
CA LEU A 147 -24.06 0.23 12.67
C LEU A 147 -25.24 0.80 11.87
N ALA A 148 -26.16 -0.03 11.39
CA ALA A 148 -27.33 0.42 10.64
C ALA A 148 -28.30 1.26 11.47
N GLU A 149 -28.37 1.02 12.78
CA GLU A 149 -29.15 1.85 13.71
C GLU A 149 -28.49 3.22 13.95
N ARG A 150 -27.16 3.25 14.10
CA ARG A 150 -26.41 4.46 14.45
C ARG A 150 -26.04 5.33 13.24
N ASP A 151 -25.53 4.71 12.19
CA ASP A 151 -25.11 5.35 10.94
C ASP A 151 -25.60 4.53 9.72
N PRO A 152 -26.89 4.71 9.33
CA PRO A 152 -27.48 4.00 8.20
C PRO A 152 -26.73 4.22 6.87
N GLU A 153 -26.13 5.40 6.67
CA GLU A 153 -25.36 5.71 5.47
C GLU A 153 -24.10 4.85 5.40
N SER A 154 -23.38 4.72 6.52
CA SER A 154 -22.19 3.85 6.62
C SER A 154 -22.53 2.38 6.47
N ALA A 155 -23.62 1.92 7.08
CA ALA A 155 -24.08 0.54 6.93
C ALA A 155 -24.42 0.18 5.48
N ALA A 156 -24.96 1.11 4.70
CA ALA A 156 -25.28 0.89 3.28
C ALA A 156 -24.03 0.70 2.40
N VAL A 157 -22.88 1.25 2.80
CA VAL A 157 -21.64 1.22 2.00
C VAL A 157 -20.57 0.25 2.52
N ILE A 158 -20.82 -0.38 3.66
CA ILE A 158 -19.95 -1.39 4.30
C ILE A 158 -20.67 -2.74 4.31
N HIS A 159 -20.02 -3.76 3.76
CA HIS A 159 -20.54 -5.13 3.82
C HIS A 159 -20.46 -5.67 5.26
N PRO A 160 -21.47 -6.42 5.76
CA PRO A 160 -21.47 -6.99 7.12
C PRO A 160 -20.19 -7.76 7.49
N HIS A 161 -19.73 -8.67 6.62
CA HIS A 161 -18.47 -9.42 6.79
C HIS A 161 -17.18 -8.56 6.84
N ASN A 162 -17.26 -7.25 6.62
CA ASN A 162 -16.11 -6.36 6.78
C ASN A 162 -16.08 -5.77 8.20
N VAL A 163 -15.99 -6.66 9.20
CA VAL A 163 -16.02 -6.33 10.63
C VAL A 163 -15.08 -5.18 10.97
N ARG A 164 -13.85 -5.17 10.44
CA ARG A 164 -12.89 -4.08 10.66
C ARG A 164 -13.43 -2.71 10.23
N ARG A 165 -14.13 -2.62 9.09
CA ARG A 165 -14.75 -1.36 8.64
C ARG A 165 -16.01 -1.03 9.42
N VAL A 166 -16.77 -2.03 9.86
CA VAL A 166 -17.94 -1.82 10.72
C VAL A 166 -17.51 -1.20 12.05
N ILE A 167 -16.50 -1.79 12.71
CA ILE A 167 -15.90 -1.26 13.93
C ILE A 167 -15.39 0.16 13.71
N ARG A 168 -14.63 0.41 12.64
CA ARG A 168 -14.14 1.76 12.33
C ARG A 168 -15.27 2.77 12.13
N ALA A 169 -16.36 2.38 11.48
CA ALA A 169 -17.50 3.28 11.28
C ALA A 169 -18.23 3.57 12.60
N LEU A 170 -18.32 2.59 13.50
CA LEU A 170 -18.85 2.80 14.85
C LEU A 170 -17.94 3.73 15.69
N GLU A 171 -16.62 3.51 15.67
CA GLU A 171 -15.63 4.41 16.31
C GLU A 171 -15.79 5.86 15.81
N MET A 172 -15.80 6.05 14.50
CA MET A 172 -15.95 7.37 13.90
C MET A 172 -17.29 8.01 14.27
N HIS A 173 -18.36 7.22 14.30
CA HIS A 173 -19.68 7.70 14.66
C HIS A 173 -19.75 8.13 16.13
N ASP A 174 -19.04 7.44 17.04
CA ASP A 174 -18.94 7.85 18.44
C ASP A 174 -18.25 9.22 18.59
N ASP A 175 -17.35 9.57 17.66
CA ASP A 175 -16.71 10.89 17.55
C ASP A 175 -17.54 11.91 16.72
N GLY A 176 -18.77 11.54 16.33
CA GLY A 176 -19.69 12.39 15.58
C GLY A 176 -19.42 12.49 14.09
N VAL A 177 -18.59 11.60 13.53
CA VAL A 177 -18.19 11.60 12.11
C VAL A 177 -18.73 10.37 11.39
N SER A 178 -19.45 10.56 10.29
CA SER A 178 -19.92 9.43 9.46
C SER A 178 -18.82 8.90 8.55
N TYR A 179 -18.63 7.57 8.55
CA TYR A 179 -17.70 6.90 7.64
C TYR A 179 -18.13 7.04 6.18
N ALA A 180 -19.43 6.97 5.87
CA ALA A 180 -19.93 7.15 4.50
C ALA A 180 -19.61 8.55 3.95
N GLN A 181 -19.78 9.58 4.77
CA GLN A 181 -19.48 10.97 4.39
C GLN A 181 -17.99 11.18 4.15
N GLN A 182 -17.12 10.64 5.01
CA GLN A 182 -15.68 10.69 4.76
C GLN A 182 -15.30 9.93 3.48
N LYS A 183 -15.84 8.71 3.31
CA LYS A 183 -15.55 7.88 2.14
C LYS A 183 -15.96 8.58 0.85
N SER A 184 -17.09 9.29 0.83
CA SER A 184 -17.54 10.03 -0.35
C SER A 184 -16.61 11.20 -0.68
N GLN A 185 -16.13 11.94 0.33
CA GLN A 185 -15.12 12.99 0.14
C GLN A 185 -13.83 12.44 -0.49
N PHE A 186 -13.37 11.26 -0.08
CA PHE A 186 -12.17 10.63 -0.64
C PHE A 186 -12.37 9.94 -2.00
N SER A 187 -13.62 9.82 -2.45
CA SER A 187 -13.94 9.14 -3.71
C SER A 187 -13.64 10.03 -4.91
N VAL A 188 -13.75 11.35 -4.77
CA VAL A 188 -13.39 12.33 -5.79
C VAL A 188 -11.95 12.79 -5.53
N PRO A 189 -10.99 12.54 -6.45
CA PRO A 189 -9.64 13.04 -6.29
C PRO A 189 -9.61 14.57 -6.28
N HIS A 190 -8.96 15.13 -5.27
CA HIS A 190 -8.63 16.55 -5.20
C HIS A 190 -7.11 16.65 -5.01
N GLU A 191 -6.40 17.13 -6.01
CA GLU A 191 -4.93 17.16 -5.97
C GLU A 191 -4.44 18.12 -4.88
N HIS A 192 -3.61 17.61 -3.97
CA HIS A 192 -2.78 18.44 -3.08
C HIS A 192 -1.49 18.81 -3.80
N TYR A 193 -0.91 17.86 -4.54
CA TYR A 193 0.21 18.06 -5.44
C TYR A 193 -0.21 17.78 -6.88
N HIS A 194 0.17 18.67 -7.80
CA HIS A 194 0.00 18.39 -9.21
C HIS A 194 0.97 17.27 -9.63
N ALA A 195 0.44 16.10 -10.00
CA ALA A 195 1.22 14.90 -10.24
C ALA A 195 0.84 14.20 -11.54
N LEU A 196 1.84 13.65 -12.24
CA LEU A 196 1.61 12.74 -13.36
C LEU A 196 1.55 11.30 -12.85
N TRP A 197 0.53 10.56 -13.27
CA TRP A 197 0.29 9.18 -12.83
C TRP A 197 0.50 8.21 -13.99
N PHE A 198 1.37 7.23 -13.78
CA PHE A 198 1.71 6.21 -14.76
C PHE A 198 1.47 4.82 -14.18
N GLY A 199 0.56 4.08 -14.81
CA GLY A 199 0.18 2.73 -14.41
C GLY A 199 0.87 1.70 -15.29
N LEU A 200 1.52 0.71 -14.68
CA LEU A 200 2.07 -0.43 -15.40
C LEU A 200 1.07 -1.58 -15.35
N THR A 201 0.80 -2.19 -16.50
CA THR A 201 -0.02 -3.41 -16.62
C THR A 201 0.71 -4.48 -17.41
N ARG A 202 0.20 -5.71 -17.33
CA ARG A 202 0.59 -6.86 -18.13
C ARG A 202 -0.64 -7.73 -18.38
N ASN A 203 -0.54 -8.63 -19.35
CA ASN A 203 -1.43 -9.78 -19.46
C ASN A 203 -1.50 -10.53 -18.12
N ARG A 204 -2.72 -10.91 -17.75
CA ARG A 204 -3.01 -11.54 -16.45
C ARG A 204 -2.24 -12.84 -16.26
N GLU A 205 -2.08 -13.65 -17.31
CA GLU A 205 -1.41 -14.95 -17.23
C GLU A 205 0.08 -14.77 -16.96
N VAL A 206 0.73 -13.88 -17.72
CA VAL A 206 2.14 -13.49 -17.53
C VAL A 206 2.36 -12.90 -16.13
N LEU A 207 1.48 -11.99 -15.69
CA LEU A 207 1.56 -11.40 -14.35
C LEU A 207 1.47 -12.46 -13.25
N TYR A 208 0.56 -13.44 -13.39
CA TYR A 208 0.39 -14.51 -12.41
C TYR A 208 1.58 -15.47 -12.38
N GLU A 209 2.16 -15.78 -13.54
CA GLU A 209 3.37 -16.57 -13.62
C GLU A 209 4.55 -15.88 -12.92
N ARG A 210 4.76 -14.59 -13.20
CA ARG A 210 5.79 -13.77 -12.53
C ARG A 210 5.57 -13.70 -11.02
N ILE A 211 4.34 -13.56 -10.57
CA ILE A 211 4.01 -13.59 -9.13
C ILE A 211 4.39 -14.94 -8.52
N ASN A 212 4.07 -16.05 -9.18
CA ASN A 212 4.39 -17.38 -8.67
C ASN A 212 5.89 -17.61 -8.59
N GLN A 213 6.62 -17.32 -9.67
CA GLN A 213 8.07 -17.41 -9.73
C GLN A 213 8.73 -16.55 -8.66
N ARG A 214 8.23 -15.33 -8.45
CA ARG A 214 8.76 -14.45 -7.40
C ARG A 214 8.56 -15.02 -5.99
N VAL A 215 7.43 -15.65 -5.72
CA VAL A 215 7.22 -16.33 -4.42
C VAL A 215 8.20 -17.49 -4.29
N ASP A 216 8.40 -18.30 -5.34
CA ASP A 216 9.39 -19.39 -5.29
C ASP A 216 10.81 -18.85 -5.01
N LEU A 217 11.21 -17.77 -5.69
CA LEU A 217 12.49 -17.08 -5.44
C LEU A 217 12.62 -16.55 -4.01
N MET A 218 11.55 -16.00 -3.41
CA MET A 218 11.58 -15.55 -2.01
C MET A 218 11.91 -16.71 -1.06
N PHE A 219 11.34 -17.90 -1.29
CA PHE A 219 11.67 -19.09 -0.50
C PHE A 219 13.14 -19.50 -0.66
N GLU A 220 13.66 -19.45 -1.89
CA GLU A 220 15.07 -19.74 -2.19
C GLU A 220 16.04 -18.73 -1.55
N GLN A 221 15.63 -17.46 -1.46
CA GLN A 221 16.39 -16.37 -0.85
C GLN A 221 16.38 -16.38 0.68
N GLY A 222 15.62 -17.28 1.31
CA GLY A 222 15.58 -17.41 2.76
C GLY A 222 14.41 -16.70 3.45
N LEU A 223 13.27 -16.50 2.77
CA LEU A 223 12.05 -15.96 3.40
C LEU A 223 11.66 -16.73 4.68
N VAL A 224 11.82 -18.05 4.68
CA VAL A 224 11.52 -18.90 5.84
C VAL A 224 12.45 -18.56 7.02
N ASP A 225 13.71 -18.25 6.74
CA ASP A 225 14.69 -17.89 7.76
C ASP A 225 14.48 -16.46 8.27
N GLU A 226 14.10 -15.52 7.40
CA GLU A 226 13.67 -14.17 7.78
C GLU A 226 12.51 -14.22 8.79
N VAL A 227 11.43 -14.94 8.46
CA VAL A 227 10.27 -15.08 9.35
C VAL A 227 10.67 -15.76 10.67
N ARG A 228 11.52 -16.80 10.63
CA ARG A 228 12.03 -17.46 11.84
C ARG A 228 12.84 -16.49 12.70
N GLY A 229 13.68 -15.66 12.09
CA GLY A 229 14.49 -14.66 12.76
C GLY A 229 13.64 -13.64 13.51
N LEU A 230 12.61 -13.10 12.85
CA LEU A 230 11.68 -12.15 13.47
C LEU A 230 10.86 -12.81 14.59
N MET A 231 10.40 -14.05 14.42
CA MET A 231 9.74 -14.80 15.50
C MET A 231 10.66 -15.00 16.70
N GLY A 232 11.94 -15.28 16.48
CA GLY A 232 12.95 -15.40 17.54
C GLY A 232 13.17 -14.12 18.35
N GLN A 233 12.81 -12.96 17.78
CA GLN A 233 12.82 -11.66 18.46
C GLN A 233 11.52 -11.37 19.24
N GLY A 234 10.56 -12.31 19.26
CA GLY A 234 9.26 -12.14 19.91
C GLY A 234 8.21 -11.44 19.05
N LEU A 235 8.45 -11.26 17.75
CA LEU A 235 7.54 -10.54 16.85
C LEU A 235 6.49 -11.43 16.18
N GLY A 236 6.38 -12.72 16.55
CA GLY A 236 5.48 -13.67 15.89
C GLY A 236 4.01 -13.24 15.89
N ASP A 237 3.49 -12.78 17.03
CA ASP A 237 2.11 -12.31 17.15
C ASP A 237 1.86 -11.04 16.33
N ALA A 238 2.82 -10.12 16.34
CA ALA A 238 2.78 -8.90 15.54
C ALA A 238 2.73 -9.22 14.03
N LEU A 239 3.63 -10.05 13.53
CA LEU A 239 3.62 -10.43 12.11
C LEU A 239 2.32 -11.12 11.68
N THR A 240 1.70 -11.87 12.60
CA THR A 240 0.42 -12.53 12.37
C THR A 240 -0.74 -11.52 12.31
N SER A 241 -0.70 -10.48 13.15
CA SER A 241 -1.73 -9.43 13.21
C SER A 241 -1.64 -8.41 12.07
N MET A 242 -0.42 -8.17 11.56
CA MET A 242 -0.10 -7.20 10.50
C MET A 242 -0.60 -7.60 9.10
N GLN A 243 -1.15 -8.82 8.93
CA GLN A 243 -1.72 -9.32 7.68
C GLN A 243 -0.78 -9.31 6.46
N ALA A 244 0.54 -9.27 6.67
CA ALA A 244 1.52 -9.34 5.61
C ALA A 244 1.48 -10.71 4.91
N ILE A 245 1.19 -10.72 3.60
CA ILE A 245 1.20 -11.94 2.79
C ILE A 245 2.63 -12.49 2.77
N GLY A 246 2.83 -13.77 3.05
CA GLY A 246 4.14 -14.40 3.18
C GLY A 246 4.45 -14.76 4.63
N TYR A 247 4.22 -13.82 5.55
CA TYR A 247 4.61 -13.96 6.95
C TYR A 247 3.63 -14.84 7.71
N LYS A 248 2.33 -14.49 7.67
CA LYS A 248 1.30 -15.24 8.39
C LYS A 248 1.26 -16.71 7.98
N GLU A 249 1.36 -16.99 6.68
CA GLU A 249 1.29 -18.36 6.16
C GLU A 249 2.49 -19.21 6.60
N ILE A 250 3.69 -18.62 6.67
CA ILE A 250 4.88 -19.30 7.17
C ILE A 250 4.79 -19.52 8.68
N ILE A 251 4.26 -18.56 9.44
CA ILE A 251 4.02 -18.71 10.87
C ILE A 251 3.00 -19.83 11.13
N ASP A 252 1.89 -19.86 10.39
CA ASP A 252 0.89 -20.93 10.46
C ASP A 252 1.54 -22.30 10.16
N ALA A 253 2.48 -22.37 9.20
CA ALA A 253 3.23 -23.58 8.93
C ALA A 253 4.18 -23.99 10.06
N PHE A 254 4.89 -23.04 10.68
CA PHE A 254 5.71 -23.32 11.87
C PHE A 254 4.89 -23.82 13.06
N ASN A 255 3.64 -23.34 13.20
CA ASN A 255 2.72 -23.77 14.24
C ASN A 255 2.01 -25.10 13.94
N GLY A 256 2.30 -25.74 12.80
CA GLY A 256 1.70 -27.02 12.41
C GLY A 256 0.25 -26.94 11.93
N VAL A 257 -0.25 -25.73 11.62
CA VAL A 257 -1.60 -25.52 11.06
C VAL A 257 -1.68 -25.99 9.60
N MET A 258 -0.57 -25.86 8.86
CA MET A 258 -0.41 -26.35 7.49
C MET A 258 1.05 -26.76 7.22
N SER A 259 1.30 -27.45 6.13
CA SER A 259 2.66 -27.72 5.65
C SER A 259 3.30 -26.48 5.00
N MET A 260 4.63 -26.46 4.90
CA MET A 260 5.35 -25.37 4.24
C MET A 260 5.02 -25.25 2.74
N ASP A 261 4.71 -26.38 2.09
CA ASP A 261 4.29 -26.40 0.68
C ASP A 261 2.88 -25.81 0.52
N GLU A 262 1.95 -26.13 1.43
CA GLU A 262 0.62 -25.51 1.46
C GLU A 262 0.71 -24.00 1.72
N ALA A 263 1.59 -23.57 2.63
CA ALA A 263 1.85 -22.16 2.88
C ALA A 263 2.37 -21.46 1.61
N ARG A 264 3.32 -22.06 0.90
CA ARG A 264 3.85 -21.52 -0.36
C ARG A 264 2.75 -21.33 -1.40
N GLU A 265 1.90 -22.32 -1.64
CA GLU A 265 0.81 -22.22 -2.61
C GLU A 265 -0.26 -21.21 -2.18
N LEU A 266 -0.52 -21.10 -0.87
CA LEU A 266 -1.42 -20.09 -0.30
C LEU A 266 -0.87 -18.66 -0.51
N ILE A 267 0.43 -18.45 -0.32
CA ILE A 267 1.11 -17.17 -0.57
C ILE A 267 0.99 -16.77 -2.04
N LYS A 268 1.24 -17.70 -2.97
CA LYS A 268 1.06 -17.47 -4.42
C LYS A 268 -0.37 -17.03 -4.72
N MET A 269 -1.36 -17.77 -4.22
CA MET A 269 -2.77 -17.46 -4.43
C MET A 269 -3.16 -16.10 -3.86
N ARG A 270 -2.76 -15.77 -2.63
CA ARG A 270 -3.06 -14.49 -1.97
C ARG A 270 -2.36 -13.33 -2.68
N SER A 271 -1.13 -13.51 -3.15
CA SER A 271 -0.40 -12.52 -3.94
C SER A 271 -1.10 -12.20 -5.27
N ARG A 272 -1.61 -13.21 -5.99
CA ARG A 272 -2.43 -12.99 -7.20
C ARG A 272 -3.72 -12.23 -6.90
N ARG A 273 -4.41 -12.56 -5.80
CA ARG A 273 -5.61 -11.83 -5.36
C ARG A 273 -5.28 -10.39 -4.99
N TYR A 274 -4.13 -10.14 -4.36
CA TYR A 274 -3.66 -8.81 -4.03
C TYR A 274 -3.36 -7.98 -5.28
N ALA A 275 -2.61 -8.54 -6.24
CA ALA A 275 -2.36 -7.91 -7.54
C ALA A 275 -3.66 -7.52 -8.26
N LYS A 276 -4.66 -8.42 -8.28
CA LYS A 276 -5.99 -8.12 -8.84
C LYS A 276 -6.65 -6.93 -8.13
N ARG A 277 -6.61 -6.87 -6.80
CA ARG A 277 -7.17 -5.75 -6.01
C ARG A 277 -6.46 -4.44 -6.31
N GLN A 278 -5.14 -4.44 -6.43
CA GLN A 278 -4.35 -3.26 -6.79
C GLN A 278 -4.77 -2.73 -8.16
N LEU A 279 -4.86 -3.60 -9.17
CA LEU A 279 -5.28 -3.21 -10.50
C LEU A 279 -6.73 -2.66 -10.51
N SER A 280 -7.64 -3.32 -9.80
CA SER A 280 -9.03 -2.85 -9.65
C SER A 280 -9.14 -1.50 -8.91
N TRP A 281 -8.19 -1.18 -8.04
CA TRP A 281 -8.13 0.12 -7.36
C TRP A 281 -7.70 1.22 -8.33
N PHE A 282 -6.55 1.02 -8.99
CA PHE A 282 -5.97 2.03 -9.88
C PHE A 282 -6.82 2.26 -11.14
N LYS A 283 -7.49 1.24 -11.69
CA LYS A 283 -8.40 1.43 -12.85
C LYS A 283 -9.59 2.37 -12.62
N ARG A 284 -9.81 2.84 -11.39
CA ARG A 284 -10.87 3.81 -11.06
C ARG A 284 -10.39 5.26 -11.12
N ASP A 285 -9.10 5.48 -11.32
CA ASP A 285 -8.49 6.80 -11.37
C ASP A 285 -8.13 7.14 -12.82
N ASP A 286 -8.90 8.06 -13.41
CA ASP A 286 -8.78 8.44 -14.81
C ASP A 286 -7.53 9.29 -15.10
N ARG A 287 -6.79 9.72 -14.06
CA ARG A 287 -5.51 10.43 -14.21
C ARG A 287 -4.39 9.52 -14.69
N ILE A 288 -4.55 8.20 -14.53
CA ILE A 288 -3.49 7.23 -14.77
C ILE A 288 -3.35 6.94 -16.27
N VAL A 289 -2.19 7.25 -16.82
CA VAL A 289 -1.76 6.82 -18.16
C VAL A 289 -1.15 5.43 -18.06
N TRP A 290 -1.66 4.47 -18.83
CA TRP A 290 -1.26 3.06 -18.72
C TRP A 290 -0.24 2.65 -19.78
N PHE A 291 0.78 1.90 -19.34
CA PHE A 291 1.75 1.20 -20.19
C PHE A 291 1.59 -0.31 -20.06
N ASP A 292 1.50 -1.00 -21.19
CA ASP A 292 1.54 -2.46 -21.22
C ASP A 292 3.00 -2.96 -21.29
N MET A 293 3.47 -3.55 -20.21
CA MET A 293 4.86 -4.04 -20.10
C MET A 293 5.10 -5.35 -20.87
N ASP A 294 4.07 -5.89 -21.53
CA ASP A 294 4.24 -6.96 -22.53
C ASP A 294 4.54 -6.39 -23.93
N GLU A 295 4.26 -5.11 -24.17
CA GLU A 295 4.51 -4.41 -25.43
C GLU A 295 5.67 -3.41 -25.34
N CYS A 296 5.94 -2.89 -24.15
CA CYS A 296 7.00 -1.91 -23.89
C CYS A 296 8.12 -2.49 -23.02
N THR A 297 9.34 -2.09 -23.33
CA THR A 297 10.51 -2.24 -22.46
C THR A 297 10.52 -1.17 -21.36
N ILE A 298 11.28 -1.42 -20.29
CA ILE A 298 11.46 -0.44 -19.21
C ILE A 298 12.02 0.89 -19.75
N ASP A 299 13.00 0.84 -20.65
CA ASP A 299 13.64 2.05 -21.18
C ASP A 299 12.69 2.87 -22.06
N GLU A 300 11.85 2.22 -22.88
CA GLU A 300 10.81 2.92 -23.65
C GLU A 300 9.80 3.64 -22.75
N VAL A 301 9.39 2.98 -21.66
CA VAL A 301 8.47 3.60 -20.68
C VAL A 301 9.12 4.78 -19.97
N VAL A 302 10.39 4.66 -19.54
CA VAL A 302 11.12 5.74 -18.87
C VAL A 302 11.28 6.94 -19.81
N GLU A 303 11.66 6.71 -21.07
CA GLU A 303 11.81 7.80 -22.06
C GLU A 303 10.46 8.47 -22.39
N ASP A 304 9.36 7.72 -22.53
CA ASP A 304 8.03 8.33 -22.74
C ASP A 304 7.59 9.17 -21.53
N ILE A 305 7.85 8.70 -20.31
CA ILE A 305 7.56 9.46 -19.09
C ILE A 305 8.38 10.75 -19.03
N LEU A 306 9.68 10.70 -19.36
CA LEU A 306 10.54 11.89 -19.39
C LEU A 306 10.01 12.94 -20.38
N HIS A 307 9.62 12.54 -21.59
CA HIS A 307 9.03 13.46 -22.57
C HIS A 307 7.74 14.11 -22.06
N ARG A 308 6.90 13.37 -21.32
CA ARG A 308 5.66 13.93 -20.73
C ARG A 308 5.94 14.87 -19.58
N ILE A 309 6.97 14.60 -18.77
CA ILE A 309 7.43 15.50 -17.71
C ILE A 309 7.91 16.82 -18.32
N GLU A 310 8.68 16.79 -19.41
CA GLU A 310 9.15 18.00 -20.09
C GLU A 310 8.03 18.83 -20.74
N ALA A 311 6.91 18.18 -21.07
CA ALA A 311 5.75 18.81 -21.70
C ALA A 311 4.75 19.42 -20.70
N ALA A 312 4.87 19.11 -19.41
CA ALA A 312 3.97 19.54 -18.33
C ALA A 312 4.46 20.83 -17.65
#